data_AF-A0A2D7X4J9-F1
#
_entry.id   AF-A0A2D7X4J9-F1
#
_cell.length_a   1.000
_cell.length_b   1.000
_cell.length_c   1.000
_cell.angle_alpha   90.00
_cell.angle_beta   90.00
_cell.angle_gamma   90.00
#
_symmetry.space_group_name_H-M   'P 1'
#
loop_
_entity.id
_entity.type
_entity.pdbx_description
1 polymer ?
#
loop_
_entity_poly.entity_id
_entity_poly.type
_entity_poly.pdbx_seq_one_letter_code
_entity_poly.pdbx_strand_id
1 'polypeptide(L)' 'MKVTARKNETFEKLLRRFKKNLQKDDILNTYRQKQEFVPKSVKRQQQKANKLRKSREQDV' A
#
# COMPACT_ATOMS: atom_id res chain seq x y z
N MET A 1 7.58 2.15 11.52
CA MET A 1 7.87 3.28 10.61
C MET A 1 7.92 4.58 11.41
N LYS A 2 8.97 5.40 11.26
CA LYS A 2 9.16 6.69 11.97
C LYS A 2 9.50 7.77 10.96
N VAL A 3 8.94 8.98 11.11
CA VAL A 3 9.28 10.15 10.31
C VAL A 3 9.61 11.31 11.23
N THR A 4 10.83 11.83 11.14
CA THR A 4 11.28 13.01 11.88
C THR A 4 11.00 14.28 11.09
N ALA A 5 10.59 15.32 11.82
CA ALA A 5 10.40 16.67 11.30
C ALA A 5 11.73 17.25 10.81
N ARG A 6 11.71 17.92 9.65
CA ARG A 6 12.87 18.66 9.13
C ARG A 6 12.80 20.12 9.59
N LYS A 7 13.96 20.77 9.67
CA LYS A 7 14.15 22.11 10.26
C LYS A 7 13.22 23.21 9.69
N ASN A 8 12.84 23.11 8.41
CA ASN A 8 11.97 24.08 7.71
C ASN A 8 10.78 23.41 7.00
N GLU A 9 10.27 22.29 7.55
CA GLU A 9 9.14 21.56 6.97
C GLU A 9 7.83 21.94 7.66
N THR A 10 6.81 22.26 6.88
CA THR A 10 5.45 22.44 7.41
C THR A 10 4.86 21.11 7.86
N PHE A 11 3.97 21.14 8.84
CA PHE A 11 3.32 19.94 9.36
C PHE A 11 2.65 19.10 8.26
N GLU A 12 2.00 19.74 7.29
CA GLU A 12 1.36 19.05 6.17
C GLU A 12 2.34 18.28 5.29
N LYS A 13 3.53 18.84 5.03
CA LYS A 13 4.59 18.16 4.25
C LYS A 13 5.12 16.95 5.00
N LEU A 14 5.29 17.06 6.32
CA LEU A 14 5.65 15.95 7.19
C LEU A 14 4.60 14.83 7.15
N LEU A 15 3.32 15.20 7.25
CA LEU A 15 2.19 14.25 7.19
C LEU A 15 2.11 13.56 5.83
N ARG A 16 2.34 14.28 4.72
CA ARG A 16 2.41 13.70 3.38
C ARG A 16 3.52 12.65 3.26
N ARG A 17 4.72 12.94 3.80
CA ARG A 17 5.83 11.97 3.83
C ARG A 17 5.51 10.76 4.69
N PHE A 18 4.90 10.98 5.85
CA PHE A 18 4.42 9.89 6.70
C PHE A 18 3.44 9.00 5.94
N LYS A 19 2.40 9.57 5.32
CA LYS A 19 1.42 8.82 4.54
C LYS A 19 2.08 8.05 3.38
N LYS A 20 3.03 8.68 2.66
CA LYS A 20 3.75 8.04 1.56
C LYS A 20 4.60 6.85 2.02
N ASN A 21 5.30 6.98 3.13
CA ASN A 21 6.06 5.88 3.71
C ASN A 21 5.13 4.76 4.19
N LEU A 22 3.98 5.08 4.80
CA LEU A 22 3.00 4.09 5.25
C LEU A 22 2.43 3.28 4.07
N GLN A 23 2.18 3.95 2.95
CA GLN A 23 1.74 3.31 1.70
C GLN A 23 2.85 2.45 1.09
N LYS A 24 4.10 2.92 1.12
CA LYS A 24 5.26 2.16 0.61
C LYS A 24 5.49 0.87 1.39
N ASP A 25 5.35 0.92 2.71
CA ASP A 25 5.54 -0.23 3.60
C ASP A 25 4.38 -1.23 3.51
N ASP A 26 3.29 -0.89 2.79
CA ASP A 26 2.10 -1.73 2.55
C ASP A 26 1.47 -2.32 3.84
N ILE A 27 1.69 -1.65 4.98
CA ILE A 27 1.32 -2.13 6.31
C ILE A 27 -0.19 -2.34 6.41
N LEU A 28 -0.98 -1.36 5.96
CA LEU A 28 -2.45 -1.42 6.03
C LEU A 28 -3.03 -2.52 5.14
N ASN A 29 -2.50 -2.70 3.95
CA ASN A 29 -2.95 -3.75 3.03
C ASN A 29 -2.57 -5.14 3.57
N THR A 30 -1.34 -5.27 4.08
CA THR A 30 -0.87 -6.52 4.71
C THR A 30 -1.73 -6.89 5.91
N TYR A 31 -2.06 -5.92 6.76
CA TYR A 31 -2.96 -6.12 7.88
C TYR A 31 -4.30 -6.66 7.40
N ARG A 32 -4.98 -5.96 6.47
CA ARG A 32 -6.27 -6.40 5.90
C ARG A 32 -6.21 -7.80 5.28
N GLN A 33 -5.16 -8.13 4.55
CA GLN A 33 -5.00 -9.44 3.92
C GLN A 33 -4.73 -10.57 4.91
N LYS A 34 -4.19 -10.26 6.09
CA LYS A 34 -3.86 -11.24 7.13
C LYS A 34 -4.91 -11.34 8.23
N GLN A 35 -5.97 -10.53 8.18
CA GLN A 35 -7.07 -10.60 9.14
C GLN A 35 -7.80 -11.95 9.08
N GLU A 36 -7.85 -12.57 7.90
CA GLU A 36 -8.54 -13.83 7.67
C GLU A 36 -7.63 -14.84 6.96
N PHE A 37 -7.89 -16.13 7.17
CA PHE A 37 -7.20 -17.17 6.43
C PHE A 37 -7.75 -17.25 5.00
N VAL A 38 -6.86 -17.08 4.02
CA VAL A 38 -7.19 -17.23 2.60
C VAL A 38 -6.39 -18.41 2.03
N PRO A 39 -7.07 -19.44 1.47
CA PRO A 39 -6.40 -20.54 0.78
C PRO A 39 -5.46 -20.05 -0.34
N LYS A 40 -4.36 -20.78 -0.56
CA LYS A 40 -3.35 -20.42 -1.57
C LYS A 40 -3.94 -20.27 -2.98
N SER A 41 -4.94 -21.09 -3.33
CA SER A 41 -5.64 -21.03 -4.62
C SER A 41 -6.38 -19.70 -4.82
N VAL A 42 -7.20 -19.31 -3.85
CA VAL A 42 -7.96 -18.05 -3.85
C VAL A 42 -7.02 -16.85 -3.89
N LYS A 43 -5.94 -16.89 -3.11
CA LYS A 43 -4.91 -15.83 -3.13
C LYS A 43 -4.28 -15.65 -4.51
N ARG A 44 -3.97 -16.75 -5.21
CA ARG A 44 -3.42 -16.72 -6.58
C ARG A 44 -4.43 -16.16 -7.58
N GLN A 45 -5.71 -16.52 -7.46
CA GLN A 45 -6.78 -15.99 -8.31
C GLN A 45 -6.92 -14.46 -8.14
N GLN A 46 -6.93 -13.98 -6.90
CA GLN A 46 -6.99 -12.54 -6.59
C GLN A 46 -5.78 -11.78 -7.17
N GLN A 47 -4.57 -12.35 -7.06
CA GLN A 47 -3.35 -11.76 -7.62
C GLN A 47 -3.42 -11.64 -9.14
N LYS A 48 -3.91 -12.68 -9.84
CA LYS A 48 -4.09 -12.68 -11.30
C LYS A 48 -5.10 -11.61 -11.74
N ALA A 49 -6.24 -11.53 -11.06
CA ALA A 49 -7.26 -10.52 -11.32
C ALA A 49 -6.72 -9.09 -11.09
N ASN A 50 -6.01 -8.86 -10.00
CA ASN A 50 -5.39 -7.57 -9.69
C ASN A 50 -4.33 -7.17 -10.72
N LYS A 51 -3.52 -8.12 -11.21
CA LYS A 51 -2.53 -7.85 -12.26
C LYS A 51 -3.21 -7.43 -13.57
N LEU A 52 -4.26 -8.15 -13.98
CA LEU A 52 -5.02 -7.83 -15.18
C LEU A 52 -5.72 -6.46 -15.09
N ARG A 53 -6.28 -6.13 -13.92
CA ARG A 53 -6.88 -4.80 -13.70
C ARG A 53 -5.83 -3.70 -13.86
N LYS A 54 -4.67 -3.86 -13.21
CA LYS A 54 -3.59 -2.86 -13.26
C LYS A 54 -2.99 -2.69 -14.66
N SER A 55 -2.86 -3.77 -15.44
CA SER A 55 -2.37 -3.63 -16.82
C SER A 55 -3.34 -2.84 -17.68
N ARG A 56 -4.65 -3.12 -17.57
CA ARG A 56 -5.69 -2.38 -18.30
C ARG A 56 -5.76 -0.89 -17.93
N GLU A 57 -5.45 -0.54 -16.69
CA GLU A 57 -5.35 0.86 -16.26
C GLU A 57 -4.10 1.59 -16.77
N GLN A 58 -3.07 0.86 -17.20
CA GLN A 58 -1.84 1.45 -17.75
C GLN A 58 -1.90 1.62 -19.27
N ASP A 59 -2.71 0.82 -19.95
CA ASP A 59 -2.88 0.86 -21.40
C ASP A 59 -3.88 1.95 -21.85
N VAL A 60 -4.56 2.62 -20.91
CA VAL A 60 -5.51 3.75 -21.13
C VAL A 60 -4.86 5.05 -20.67
#